data_AF-A0A914FXN0-F1
#
_entry.id   AF-A0A914FXN0-F1
#
_cell.length_a   1.000
_cell.length_b   1.000
_cell.length_c   1.000
_cell.angle_alpha   90.00
_cell.angle_beta   90.00
_cell.angle_gamma   90.00
#
_symmetry.space_group_name_H-M   'P 1'
#
loop_
_entity.id
_entity.type
_entity.pdbx_description
1 polymer ?
#
loop_
_entity_poly.entity_id
_entity_poly.type
_entity_poly.pdbx_seq_one_letter_code
_entity_poly.pdbx_strand_id
1 'polypeptide(L)'
;MNGIQSKVAIWSDTVAVLKKALLKAQVLKQSITEPQNDPICQRIPLAIRDFRTTLISTKIINGLTGNISFELDGRRKNFEMFVFQSDQKREWNKVNRWNSKERKLLPIKEEKTQNNTRDNRLHLKVTVYLEEPFVSKKPNTSDIDKNDQYEGYCIDLLEKIAELRNFTYEIYEVPDKTYGVKEANGRWTGMVQTINNK
;
A
#
# COMPACT_ATOMS: atom_id res chain seq x y z
N MET A 1 -16.81 10.88 -4.21
CA MET A 1 -16.64 9.45 -4.56
C MET A 1 -17.94 8.93 -5.15
N ASN A 2 -18.00 8.73 -6.46
CA ASN A 2 -19.15 8.14 -7.14
C ASN A 2 -18.99 6.62 -7.18
N GLY A 3 -19.20 5.97 -6.02
CA GLY A 3 -19.18 4.51 -5.90
C GLY A 3 -20.58 3.97 -5.59
N ILE A 4 -20.83 2.71 -5.96
CA ILE A 4 -22.05 2.00 -5.55
C ILE A 4 -22.08 1.95 -4.01
N GLN A 5 -23.21 2.31 -3.40
CA GLN A 5 -23.38 2.21 -1.95
C GLN A 5 -23.14 0.76 -1.48
N SER A 6 -22.39 0.58 -0.40
CA SER A 6 -22.02 -0.75 0.09
C SER A 6 -23.21 -1.67 0.34
N LYS A 7 -24.35 -1.12 0.82
CA LYS A 7 -25.58 -1.89 1.02
C LYS A 7 -26.12 -2.48 -0.28
N VAL A 8 -26.11 -1.71 -1.37
CA VAL A 8 -26.58 -2.14 -2.69
C VAL A 8 -25.68 -3.25 -3.24
N ALA A 9 -24.36 -3.08 -3.11
CA ALA A 9 -23.39 -4.11 -3.51
C ALA A 9 -23.61 -5.42 -2.73
N ILE A 10 -23.84 -5.34 -1.42
CA ILE A 10 -24.14 -6.51 -0.58
C ILE A 10 -25.41 -7.20 -1.05
N TRP A 11 -26.51 -6.47 -1.26
CA TRP A 11 -27.77 -7.06 -1.71
C TRP A 11 -27.65 -7.76 -3.07
N SER A 12 -26.96 -7.15 -4.03
CA SER A 12 -26.68 -7.76 -5.33
C SER A 12 -25.93 -9.08 -5.19
N ASP A 13 -24.88 -9.08 -4.37
CA ASP A 13 -24.09 -10.27 -4.07
C ASP A 13 -24.92 -11.35 -3.34
N THR A 14 -25.80 -10.95 -2.42
CA THR A 14 -26.72 -11.86 -1.70
C THR A 14 -27.64 -12.60 -2.66
N VAL A 15 -28.25 -11.90 -3.62
CA VAL A 15 -29.12 -12.52 -4.63
C VAL A 15 -28.32 -13.49 -5.50
N ALA A 16 -27.09 -13.14 -5.87
CA ALA A 16 -26.21 -14.03 -6.62
C ALA A 16 -25.86 -15.31 -5.84
N VAL A 17 -25.59 -15.21 -4.54
CA VAL A 17 -25.35 -16.37 -3.67
C VAL A 17 -26.60 -17.24 -3.61
N LEU A 18 -27.77 -16.64 -3.37
CA LEU A 18 -29.03 -17.38 -3.27
C LEU A 18 -29.35 -18.12 -4.57
N LYS A 19 -29.23 -17.46 -5.73
CA LYS A 19 -29.42 -18.06 -7.04
C LYS A 19 -28.50 -19.28 -7.23
N LYS A 20 -27.20 -19.14 -6.92
CA LYS A 20 -26.23 -20.22 -7.09
C LYS A 20 -26.49 -21.39 -6.13
N ALA A 21 -26.91 -21.09 -4.90
CA ALA A 21 -27.29 -22.11 -3.91
C ALA A 21 -28.53 -22.90 -4.35
N LEU A 22 -29.56 -22.21 -4.87
CA LEU A 22 -30.78 -22.85 -5.39
C LEU A 22 -30.48 -23.78 -6.56
N LEU A 23 -29.67 -23.33 -7.53
CA LEU A 23 -29.25 -24.17 -8.66
C LEU A 23 -28.49 -25.42 -8.19
N LYS A 24 -27.59 -25.25 -7.21
CA LYS A 24 -26.84 -26.37 -6.63
C LYS A 24 -27.74 -27.36 -5.89
N ALA A 25 -28.72 -26.86 -5.13
CA ALA A 25 -29.67 -27.70 -4.42
C ALA A 25 -30.57 -28.50 -5.37
N GLN A 26 -30.98 -27.90 -6.50
CA GLN A 26 -31.73 -28.59 -7.55
C GLN A 26 -30.93 -29.76 -8.15
N VAL A 27 -29.64 -29.55 -8.46
CA VAL A 27 -28.74 -30.61 -8.95
C VAL A 27 -28.59 -31.74 -7.92
N LEU A 28 -28.53 -31.39 -6.64
CA LEU A 28 -28.43 -32.35 -5.53
C LEU A 28 -29.78 -33.01 -5.18
N LYS A 29 -30.87 -32.67 -5.88
CA LYS A 29 -32.23 -33.16 -5.60
C LYS A 29 -32.66 -32.94 -4.15
N GLN A 30 -32.23 -31.84 -3.55
CA GLN A 30 -32.64 -31.48 -2.19
C GLN A 30 -34.12 -31.08 -2.20
N SER A 31 -34.89 -31.61 -1.24
CA SER A 31 -36.28 -31.19 -1.04
C SER A 31 -36.27 -29.82 -0.36
N ILE A 32 -36.56 -28.76 -1.12
CA ILE A 32 -36.77 -27.40 -0.59
C ILE A 32 -38.28 -27.19 -0.61
N THR A 33 -38.94 -27.62 0.45
CA THR A 33 -40.36 -27.34 0.65
C THR A 33 -40.53 -26.02 1.39
N GLU A 34 -41.62 -25.32 1.09
CA GLU A 34 -42.03 -24.20 1.93
C GLU A 34 -42.16 -24.68 3.39
N PRO A 35 -41.62 -23.92 4.36
CA PRO A 35 -41.94 -24.17 5.75
C PRO A 35 -43.46 -24.07 5.89
N GLN A 36 -44.06 -25.07 6.54
CA GLN A 36 -45.45 -24.96 6.98
C GLN A 36 -45.57 -23.68 7.83
N ASN A 37 -46.73 -23.01 7.80
CA ASN A 37 -47.04 -21.88 8.69
C ASN A 37 -47.07 -22.39 10.13
N ASP A 38 -45.88 -22.55 10.71
CA ASP A 38 -45.68 -23.02 12.05
C ASP A 38 -45.69 -21.78 12.96
N PRO A 39 -46.70 -21.59 13.82
CA PRO A 39 -46.79 -20.41 14.68
C PRO A 39 -45.63 -20.35 15.68
N ILE A 40 -44.81 -21.41 15.78
CA ILE A 40 -43.72 -21.56 16.73
C ILE A 40 -42.40 -21.76 15.96
N CYS A 41 -41.53 -20.74 15.97
CA CYS A 41 -40.24 -20.71 15.27
C CYS A 41 -39.16 -21.66 15.85
N GLN A 42 -39.53 -22.66 16.64
CA GLN A 42 -38.59 -23.46 17.45
C GLN A 42 -38.02 -24.70 16.75
N ARG A 43 -38.59 -25.14 15.62
CA ARG A 43 -38.05 -26.26 14.83
C ARG A 43 -37.72 -25.81 13.42
N ILE A 44 -36.44 -25.92 13.07
CA ILE A 44 -35.99 -25.76 11.67
C ILE A 44 -36.19 -27.11 10.97
N PRO A 45 -37.05 -27.22 9.94
CA PRO A 45 -37.21 -28.45 9.17
C PRO A 45 -35.88 -28.95 8.58
N LEU A 46 -35.69 -30.28 8.51
CA LEU A 46 -34.48 -30.91 7.95
C LEU A 46 -34.17 -30.43 6.52
N ALA A 47 -35.20 -30.21 5.70
CA ALA A 47 -35.11 -29.62 4.36
C ALA A 47 -34.38 -28.26 4.35
N ILE A 48 -34.69 -27.39 5.32
CA ILE A 48 -34.08 -26.07 5.45
C ILE A 48 -32.64 -26.19 5.96
N ARG A 49 -32.34 -27.20 6.80
CA ARG A 49 -30.98 -27.49 7.24
C ARG A 49 -30.08 -27.89 6.08
N ASP A 50 -30.53 -28.78 5.19
CA ASP A 50 -29.75 -29.22 4.03
C ASP A 50 -29.52 -28.06 3.06
N PHE A 51 -30.55 -27.26 2.78
CA PHE A 51 -30.40 -26.06 1.97
C PHE A 51 -29.43 -25.04 2.60
N ARG A 52 -29.49 -24.86 3.93
CA ARG A 52 -28.54 -24.00 4.67
C ARG A 52 -27.10 -24.46 4.44
N THR A 53 -26.82 -25.77 4.49
CA THR A 53 -25.48 -26.28 4.20
C THR A 53 -25.04 -25.98 2.77
N THR A 54 -25.95 -26.14 1.79
CA THR A 54 -25.70 -25.79 0.39
C THR A 54 -25.39 -24.31 0.22
N LEU A 55 -26.16 -23.44 0.88
CA LEU A 55 -25.97 -22.00 0.86
C LEU A 55 -24.62 -21.60 1.46
N ILE A 56 -24.28 -22.08 2.65
CA ILE A 56 -22.99 -21.80 3.31
C ILE A 56 -21.81 -22.33 2.47
N SER A 57 -21.99 -23.45 1.77
CA SER A 57 -20.96 -24.01 0.89
C SER A 57 -20.77 -23.24 -0.43
N THR A 58 -21.66 -22.30 -0.75
CA THR A 58 -21.64 -21.55 -2.01
C THR A 58 -20.51 -20.53 -1.99
N LYS A 59 -19.74 -20.49 -3.09
CA LYS A 59 -18.64 -19.54 -3.28
C LYS A 59 -18.88 -18.70 -4.53
N ILE A 60 -18.65 -17.39 -4.41
CA ILE A 60 -18.62 -16.47 -5.54
C ILE A 60 -17.25 -15.81 -5.57
N ILE A 61 -16.58 -15.97 -6.70
CA ILE A 61 -15.31 -15.31 -7.00
C ILE A 61 -15.69 -14.04 -7.76
N ASN A 62 -15.10 -12.90 -7.39
CA ASN A 62 -15.34 -11.60 -8.02
C ASN A 62 -16.78 -11.06 -7.91
N GLY A 63 -17.39 -11.12 -6.72
CA GLY A 63 -18.60 -10.34 -6.42
C GLY A 63 -18.29 -8.84 -6.30
N LEU A 64 -19.32 -7.99 -6.23
CA LEU A 64 -19.14 -6.54 -6.07
C LEU A 64 -18.40 -6.19 -4.78
N THR A 65 -18.55 -7.01 -3.74
CA THR A 65 -17.84 -6.90 -2.47
C THR A 65 -16.60 -7.82 -2.40
N GLY A 66 -16.10 -8.31 -3.54
CA GLY A 66 -14.94 -9.21 -3.63
C GLY A 66 -15.31 -10.69 -3.48
N ASN A 67 -14.37 -11.49 -2.95
CA ASN A 67 -14.58 -12.93 -2.78
C ASN A 67 -15.61 -13.23 -1.67
N ILE A 68 -16.63 -14.04 -1.97
CA ILE A 68 -17.70 -14.39 -1.05
C ILE A 68 -17.63 -15.88 -0.73
N SER A 69 -17.40 -16.17 0.54
CA SER A 69 -17.41 -17.52 1.10
C SER A 69 -17.71 -17.44 2.60
N PHE A 70 -18.19 -18.53 3.18
CA PHE A 70 -18.69 -18.55 4.56
C PHE A 70 -17.98 -19.60 5.43
N GLU A 71 -17.91 -19.30 6.73
CA GLU A 71 -17.68 -20.30 7.78
C GLU A 71 -18.97 -21.09 8.08
N LEU A 72 -18.83 -22.18 8.84
CA LEU A 72 -19.96 -23.05 9.20
C LEU A 72 -21.06 -22.33 10.00
N ASP A 73 -20.71 -21.26 10.72
CA ASP A 73 -21.65 -20.43 11.46
C ASP A 73 -22.32 -19.34 10.60
N GLY A 74 -21.94 -19.23 9.32
CA GLY A 74 -22.47 -18.25 8.38
C GLY A 74 -21.72 -16.92 8.35
N ARG A 75 -20.66 -16.73 9.14
CA ARG A 75 -19.81 -15.54 9.00
C ARG A 75 -19.04 -15.59 7.68
N ARG A 76 -18.88 -14.42 7.04
CA ARG A 76 -18.06 -14.33 5.82
C ARG A 76 -16.59 -14.57 6.16
N LYS A 77 -15.89 -15.31 5.30
CA LYS A 77 -14.45 -15.56 5.39
C LYS A 77 -13.73 -15.26 4.09
N ASN A 78 -12.41 -15.15 4.19
CA ASN A 78 -11.51 -14.85 3.08
C ASN A 78 -11.98 -13.63 2.28
N PHE A 79 -12.31 -12.56 3.00
CA PHE A 79 -12.69 -11.28 2.43
C PHE A 79 -11.57 -10.26 2.67
N GLU A 80 -11.60 -9.20 1.87
CA GLU A 80 -10.67 -8.09 2.01
C GLU A 80 -11.45 -6.82 2.32
N MET A 81 -10.87 -5.98 3.17
CA MET A 81 -11.40 -4.63 3.42
C MET A 81 -10.34 -3.61 3.08
N PHE A 82 -10.78 -2.46 2.58
CA PHE A 82 -9.89 -1.34 2.35
C PHE A 82 -9.90 -0.40 3.54
N VAL A 83 -8.71 -0.05 4.02
CA VAL A 83 -8.53 0.93 5.10
C VAL A 83 -8.38 2.30 4.47
N PHE A 84 -9.20 3.23 4.91
CA PHE A 84 -9.15 4.62 4.48
C PHE A 84 -8.65 5.48 5.64
N GLN A 85 -7.77 6.43 5.32
CA GLN A 85 -7.26 7.43 6.25
C GLN A 85 -7.56 8.81 5.69
N SER A 86 -8.01 9.72 6.54
CA SER A 86 -8.21 11.11 6.14
C SER A 86 -6.90 11.87 6.24
N ASP A 87 -6.58 12.69 5.24
CA ASP A 87 -5.41 13.57 5.25
C ASP A 87 -5.71 14.94 5.89
N GLN A 88 -4.70 15.82 5.90
CA GLN A 88 -4.83 17.19 6.44
C GLN A 88 -5.88 18.05 5.70
N LYS A 89 -6.22 17.70 4.46
CA LYS A 89 -7.25 18.36 3.65
C LYS A 89 -8.64 17.74 3.83
N ARG A 90 -8.79 16.77 4.76
CA ARG A 90 -9.99 15.98 5.00
C ARG A 90 -10.41 15.10 3.82
N GLU A 91 -9.48 14.79 2.92
CA GLU A 91 -9.71 13.84 1.84
C GLU A 91 -9.46 12.42 2.33
N TRP A 92 -10.31 11.48 1.93
CA TRP A 92 -10.20 10.08 2.34
C TRP A 92 -9.36 9.30 1.34
N ASN A 93 -8.16 8.91 1.78
CA ASN A 93 -7.20 8.18 0.98
C ASN A 93 -7.20 6.71 1.39
N LYS A 94 -7.21 5.83 0.39
CA LYS A 94 -7.14 4.39 0.59
C LYS A 94 -5.68 3.99 0.86
N VAL A 95 -5.36 3.54 2.07
CA VAL A 95 -3.97 3.36 2.51
C VAL A 95 -3.51 1.91 2.57
N ASN A 96 -4.38 0.98 2.95
CA ASN A 96 -4.03 -0.43 3.13
C ASN A 96 -5.20 -1.36 2.79
N ARG A 97 -4.91 -2.66 2.70
CA ARG A 97 -5.91 -3.72 2.55
C ARG A 97 -5.81 -4.71 3.70
N TRP A 98 -6.85 -4.81 4.51
CA TRP A 98 -6.97 -5.87 5.50
C TRP A 98 -7.38 -7.18 4.82
N ASN A 99 -6.59 -8.24 5.00
CA ASN A 99 -6.94 -9.58 4.53
C ASN A 99 -7.44 -10.44 5.71
N SER A 100 -8.71 -10.88 5.64
CA SER A 100 -9.33 -11.61 6.75
C SER A 100 -8.77 -13.03 6.96
N LYS A 101 -8.16 -13.63 5.92
CA LYS A 101 -7.58 -14.97 5.98
C LYS A 101 -6.20 -14.95 6.63
N GLU A 102 -5.37 -14.00 6.23
CA GLU A 102 -4.01 -13.83 6.79
C GLU A 102 -4.00 -13.05 8.10
N ARG A 103 -5.11 -12.36 8.43
CA ARG A 103 -5.26 -11.47 9.59
C ARG A 103 -4.15 -10.42 9.66
N LYS A 104 -3.83 -9.84 8.52
CA LYS A 104 -2.78 -8.83 8.35
C LYS A 104 -3.25 -7.69 7.46
N LEU A 105 -2.67 -6.52 7.71
CA LEU A 105 -2.68 -5.42 6.76
C LEU A 105 -1.67 -5.73 5.67
N LEU A 106 -2.15 -5.78 4.44
CA LEU A 106 -1.35 -5.88 3.25
C LEU A 106 -1.22 -4.48 2.64
N PRO A 107 -0.01 -4.11 2.19
CA PRO A 107 0.13 -2.89 1.41
C PRO A 107 -0.74 -3.01 0.17
N ILE A 108 -1.38 -1.91 -0.21
CA ILE A 108 -2.00 -1.83 -1.53
C ILE A 108 -0.83 -1.83 -2.52
N LYS A 109 -0.55 -2.99 -3.11
CA LYS A 109 0.22 -3.03 -4.34
C LYS A 109 -0.64 -2.32 -5.37
N GLU A 110 -0.49 -1.01 -5.47
CA GLU A 110 -0.86 -0.33 -6.69
C GLU A 110 -0.12 -1.09 -7.79
N GLU A 111 -0.86 -1.63 -8.77
CA GLU A 111 -0.29 -1.66 -10.11
C GLU A 111 0.15 -0.23 -10.34
N LYS A 112 1.44 0.03 -10.19
CA LYS A 112 2.02 1.32 -10.44
C LYS A 112 1.78 1.60 -11.93
N THR A 113 0.61 2.14 -12.27
CA THR A 113 0.64 3.33 -13.12
C THR A 113 1.65 4.21 -12.42
N GLN A 114 2.72 4.58 -13.12
CA GLN A 114 3.82 5.39 -12.60
C GLN A 114 3.32 6.76 -12.16
N ASN A 115 2.53 6.81 -11.09
CA ASN A 115 2.46 7.95 -10.23
C ASN A 115 3.77 7.85 -9.46
N ASN A 116 4.80 8.43 -10.08
CA ASN A 116 5.82 9.11 -9.33
C ASN A 116 5.05 9.88 -8.25
N THR A 117 5.02 9.35 -7.02
CA THR A 117 5.09 10.20 -5.85
C THR A 117 6.31 11.04 -6.13
N ARG A 118 6.11 12.18 -6.79
CA ARG A 118 7.10 13.25 -6.78
C ARG A 118 7.27 13.48 -5.30
N ASP A 119 8.36 12.96 -4.78
CA ASP A 119 8.86 13.39 -3.50
C ASP A 119 9.04 14.90 -3.66
N ASN A 120 8.01 15.65 -3.28
CA ASN A 120 8.00 17.11 -3.42
C ASN A 120 8.98 17.74 -2.41
N ARG A 121 9.69 16.92 -1.62
CA ARG A 121 10.85 17.38 -0.87
C ARG A 121 11.88 17.88 -1.88
N LEU A 122 12.42 19.06 -1.58
CA LEU A 122 13.56 19.60 -2.30
C LEU A 122 14.65 18.53 -2.37
N HIS A 123 15.08 18.16 -3.58
CA HIS A 123 16.18 17.22 -3.77
C HIS A 123 17.44 17.99 -4.16
N LEU A 124 18.46 17.94 -3.30
CA LEU A 124 19.70 18.70 -3.46
C LEU A 124 20.85 17.81 -3.92
N LYS A 125 21.61 18.30 -4.91
CA LYS A 125 22.93 17.74 -5.21
C LYS A 125 23.96 18.42 -4.32
N VAL A 126 24.66 17.65 -3.50
CA VAL A 126 25.66 18.17 -2.56
C VAL A 126 27.05 17.74 -3.02
N THR A 127 27.90 18.70 -3.34
CA THR A 127 29.31 18.43 -3.68
C THR A 127 30.14 18.38 -2.41
N VAL A 128 30.98 17.36 -2.25
CA VAL A 128 31.90 17.18 -1.13
C VAL A 128 33.35 17.09 -1.59
N TYR A 129 34.26 17.50 -0.71
CA TYR A 129 35.70 17.28 -0.83
C TYR A 129 36.12 16.31 0.27
N LEU A 130 36.91 15.29 -0.07
CA LEU A 130 37.38 14.29 0.90
C LEU A 130 38.52 14.87 1.73
N GLU A 131 38.25 15.10 3.01
CA GLU A 131 39.23 15.53 3.99
C GLU A 131 38.85 14.99 5.36
N GLU A 132 39.66 14.09 5.91
CA GLU A 132 39.47 13.61 7.27
C GLU A 132 39.74 14.73 8.28
N PRO A 133 38.95 14.85 9.37
CA PRO A 133 37.81 14.01 9.78
C PRO A 133 36.44 14.54 9.32
N PHE A 134 36.42 15.49 8.38
CA PHE A 134 35.20 16.21 7.98
C PHE A 134 34.34 15.42 6.99
N VAL A 135 34.99 14.81 5.99
CA VAL A 135 34.36 13.90 5.02
C VAL A 135 35.37 12.82 4.63
N SER A 136 35.04 11.57 4.89
CA SER A 136 35.80 10.39 4.48
C SER A 136 34.89 9.38 3.77
N LYS A 137 35.50 8.45 3.03
CA LYS A 137 34.77 7.31 2.45
C LYS A 137 34.87 6.11 3.39
N LYS A 138 33.73 5.47 3.66
CA LYS A 138 33.68 4.25 4.47
C LYS A 138 34.35 3.08 3.74
N PRO A 139 35.12 2.22 4.43
CA PRO A 139 35.59 0.97 3.84
C PRO A 139 34.43 -0.04 3.72
N ASN A 140 34.20 -0.59 2.52
CA ASN A 140 33.28 -1.71 2.23
C ASN A 140 31.76 -1.41 2.26
N THR A 141 31.30 -0.30 1.69
CA THR A 141 29.87 -0.02 1.50
C THR A 141 29.33 -0.60 0.19
N SER A 142 28.14 -1.21 0.24
CA SER A 142 27.41 -1.63 -0.97
C SER A 142 26.88 -0.42 -1.74
N ASP A 143 26.91 -0.47 -3.08
CA ASP A 143 26.41 0.59 -3.99
C ASP A 143 24.88 0.83 -3.94
N ILE A 144 24.19 0.29 -2.93
CA ILE A 144 22.74 0.38 -2.79
C ILE A 144 22.31 1.80 -2.37
N ASP A 145 23.11 2.47 -1.54
CA ASP A 145 22.89 3.86 -1.14
C ASP A 145 24.18 4.68 -1.37
N LYS A 146 24.10 5.67 -2.26
CA LYS A 146 25.24 6.55 -2.59
C LYS A 146 25.64 7.45 -1.43
N ASN A 147 24.71 7.78 -0.54
CA ASN A 147 25.00 8.64 0.61
C ASN A 147 25.75 7.88 1.71
N ASP A 148 25.44 6.58 1.88
CA ASP A 148 26.02 5.75 2.95
C ASP A 148 27.53 5.48 2.76
N GLN A 149 28.07 5.78 1.57
CA GLN A 149 29.50 5.66 1.27
C GLN A 149 30.38 6.68 1.98
N TYR A 150 29.79 7.75 2.52
CA TYR A 150 30.52 8.86 3.12
C TYR A 150 30.23 8.96 4.63
N GLU A 151 31.22 9.38 5.40
CA GLU A 151 31.12 9.65 6.84
C GLU A 151 31.94 10.88 7.23
N GLY A 152 31.80 11.34 8.46
CA GLY A 152 32.56 12.48 9.01
C GLY A 152 31.66 13.61 9.46
N TYR A 153 32.25 14.60 10.14
CA TYR A 153 31.51 15.67 10.81
C TYR A 153 30.54 16.43 9.89
N CYS A 154 30.92 16.69 8.64
CA CYS A 154 30.08 17.41 7.68
C CYS A 154 28.90 16.57 7.18
N ILE A 155 29.04 15.23 7.17
CA ILE A 155 27.97 14.31 6.78
C ILE A 155 26.91 14.24 7.86
N ASP A 156 27.31 14.08 9.12
CA ASP A 156 26.39 14.08 10.28
C ASP A 156 25.60 15.39 10.37
N LEU A 157 26.29 16.52 10.14
CA LEU A 157 25.65 17.83 10.13
C LEU A 157 24.64 17.96 8.98
N LEU A 158 24.99 17.50 7.78
CA LEU A 158 24.11 17.53 6.61
C LEU A 158 22.85 16.69 6.84
N GLU A 159 23.00 15.49 7.42
CA GLU A 159 21.87 14.63 7.77
C GLU A 159 20.92 15.33 8.74
N LYS A 160 21.46 15.94 9.81
CA LYS A 160 20.63 16.71 10.77
C LYS A 160 19.93 17.90 10.14
N ILE A 161 20.59 18.61 9.23
CA ILE A 161 19.97 19.73 8.50
C ILE A 161 18.87 19.23 7.56
N ALA A 162 19.07 18.08 6.90
CA ALA A 162 18.07 17.45 6.03
C ALA A 162 16.83 16.99 6.80
N GLU A 163 17.01 16.42 7.99
CA GLU A 163 15.92 16.06 8.90
C GLU A 163 15.12 17.31 9.35
N LEU A 164 15.82 18.36 9.79
CA LEU A 164 15.19 19.59 10.30
C LEU A 164 14.43 20.38 9.23
N ARG A 165 14.92 20.35 7.98
CA ARG A 165 14.34 21.10 6.85
C ARG A 165 13.55 20.25 5.86
N ASN A 166 13.44 18.95 6.13
CA ASN A 166 12.69 17.97 5.34
C ASN A 166 13.03 18.00 3.83
N PHE A 167 14.32 17.92 3.50
CA PHE A 167 14.81 17.78 2.12
C PHE A 167 15.52 16.44 1.93
N THR A 168 15.74 16.05 0.68
CA THR A 168 16.60 14.91 0.32
C THR A 168 17.85 15.40 -0.38
N TYR A 169 18.90 14.60 -0.33
CA TYR A 169 20.14 14.93 -1.02
C TYR A 169 20.83 13.70 -1.59
N GLU A 170 21.72 13.95 -2.55
CA GLU A 170 22.65 12.98 -3.08
C GLU A 170 24.05 13.61 -3.08
N ILE A 171 25.03 12.88 -2.53
CA ILE A 171 26.42 13.32 -2.40
C ILE A 171 27.22 13.03 -3.68
N TYR A 172 28.01 14.00 -4.12
CA TYR A 172 28.93 13.91 -5.25
C TYR A 172 30.31 14.39 -4.84
N GLU A 173 31.35 13.60 -5.09
CA GLU A 173 32.74 14.04 -4.90
C GLU A 173 33.11 15.10 -5.95
N VAL A 174 33.81 16.16 -5.55
CA VAL A 174 34.30 17.18 -6.47
C VAL A 174 35.27 16.57 -7.50
N PRO A 175 35.03 16.75 -8.81
CA PRO A 175 35.80 16.02 -9.84
C PRO A 175 37.29 16.34 -9.86
N ASP A 176 37.66 17.60 -9.63
CA ASP A 176 39.05 18.07 -9.73
C ASP A 176 39.80 17.99 -8.39
N LYS A 177 39.14 17.54 -7.32
CA LYS A 177 39.71 17.47 -5.96
C LYS A 177 40.34 18.78 -5.53
N THR A 178 39.65 19.90 -5.79
CA THR A 178 40.04 21.22 -5.28
C THR A 178 38.88 21.96 -4.63
N TYR A 179 39.21 22.86 -3.69
CA TYR A 179 38.23 23.74 -3.05
C TYR A 179 37.64 24.74 -4.04
N GLY A 180 38.51 25.47 -4.73
CA GLY A 180 38.15 26.42 -5.77
C GLY A 180 39.03 27.66 -5.73
N VAL A 181 39.60 28.00 -6.88
CA VAL A 181 40.44 29.18 -7.08
C VAL A 181 39.80 30.03 -8.17
N LYS A 182 39.81 31.35 -7.99
CA LYS A 182 39.35 32.27 -9.02
C LYS A 182 40.45 32.43 -10.07
N GLU A 183 40.18 31.98 -11.28
CA GLU A 183 41.08 32.12 -12.42
C GLU A 183 41.09 33.56 -12.93
N ALA A 184 42.14 33.92 -13.66
CA ALA A 184 42.28 35.24 -14.29
C ALA A 184 41.16 35.56 -15.30
N ASN A 185 40.52 34.52 -15.87
CA ASN A 185 39.36 34.64 -16.75
C ASN A 185 38.04 34.91 -15.99
N GLY A 186 38.08 35.02 -14.65
CA GLY A 186 36.92 35.27 -13.79
C GLY A 186 36.12 34.03 -13.38
N ARG A 187 36.45 32.83 -13.90
CA ARG A 187 35.82 31.56 -13.52
C ARG A 187 36.39 31.04 -12.21
N TRP A 188 35.62 30.22 -11.52
CA TRP A 188 36.08 29.48 -10.35
C TRP A 188 36.31 28.01 -10.72
N THR A 189 37.31 27.38 -10.12
CA THR A 189 37.53 25.92 -10.14
C THR A 189 36.88 25.25 -8.93
N GLY A 190 37.02 23.93 -8.79
CA GLY A 190 36.73 23.22 -7.56
C GLY A 190 35.26 23.11 -7.21
N MET A 191 35.00 22.93 -5.91
CA MET A 191 33.65 22.93 -5.35
C MET A 191 32.90 24.23 -5.66
N VAL A 192 33.58 25.37 -5.70
CA VAL A 192 32.93 26.65 -6.02
C VAL A 192 32.36 26.66 -7.46
N GLN A 193 33.05 26.00 -8.39
CA GLN A 193 32.57 25.86 -9.76
C GLN A 193 31.24 25.10 -9.85
N THR A 194 31.04 24.09 -9.01
CA THR A 194 29.83 23.25 -9.06
C THR A 194 28.57 24.00 -8.65
N ILE A 195 28.72 25.10 -7.90
CA ILE A 195 27.62 25.96 -7.44
C ILE A 195 27.24 26.98 -8.53
N ASN A 196 28.23 27.54 -9.24
CA ASN A 196 28.01 28.61 -10.22
C ASN A 196 27.51 28.15 -11.60
N ASN A 197 27.57 26.85 -11.91
CA ASN A 197 27.16 26.28 -13.21
C ASN A 197 25.71 25.73 -13.21
N LYS A 198 24.75 26.48 -12.67
CA LYS A 198 23.32 26.10 -12.69
C LYS A 198 22.51 26.89 -13.69
#